data_AF-A0A0J6WP71-F1
#
_entry.id   AF-A0A0J6WP71-F1
#
_cell.length_a   1.000
_cell.length_b   1.000
_cell.length_c   1.000
_cell.angle_alpha   90.00
_cell.angle_beta   90.00
_cell.angle_gamma   90.00
#
_symmetry.space_group_name_H-M   'P 1'
#
loop_
_entity.id
_entity.type
_entity.pdbx_description
1 polymer ?
#
loop_
_entity_poly.entity_id
_entity_poly.type
_entity_poly.pdbx_seq_one_letter_code
_entity_poly.pdbx_strand_id
1 'polypeptide(L)'
;MSIILIYHNLPSRICALTHANDDGSYTILVNQNICHKRQLKAVLHELSHIERNDFTSEEQADLLEKMLHAHDEMDIDLSQFQFFIAI
;
A
#
# COMPACT_ATOMS: atom_id res chain seq x y z
N MET A 1 8.64 -12.12 3.46
CA MET A 1 7.28 -12.09 2.90
C MET A 1 7.33 -11.60 1.46
N SER A 2 6.67 -12.27 0.52
CA SER A 2 6.68 -11.85 -0.90
C SER A 2 5.54 -10.86 -1.18
N ILE A 3 5.88 -9.71 -1.75
CA ILE A 3 4.93 -8.64 -2.12
C ILE A 3 5.00 -8.43 -3.63
N ILE A 4 3.85 -8.54 -4.29
CA ILE A 4 3.70 -8.34 -5.74
C ILE A 4 3.01 -6.99 -5.94
N LEU A 5 3.68 -6.06 -6.62
CA LEU A 5 3.14 -4.77 -6.99
C LEU A 5 2.60 -4.84 -8.42
N ILE A 6 1.32 -4.50 -8.59
CA ILE A 6 0.66 -4.41 -9.90
C ILE A 6 0.15 -2.99 -10.09
N TYR A 7 0.66 -2.28 -11.11
CA TYR A 7 0.19 -0.95 -11.44
C TYR A 7 -0.95 -1.05 -12.44
N HIS A 8 -2.13 -0.53 -12.07
CA HIS A 8 -3.32 -0.62 -12.91
C HIS A 8 -4.14 0.66 -12.88
N ASN A 9 -4.95 0.89 -13.92
CA ASN A 9 -5.96 1.93 -13.92
C ASN A 9 -7.04 1.57 -12.89
N LEU A 10 -7.07 2.30 -11.77
CA LEU A 10 -8.13 2.21 -10.77
C LEU A 10 -8.94 3.53 -10.74
N PRO A 11 -10.19 3.50 -10.27
CA PRO A 11 -10.97 4.71 -10.02
C PRO A 11 -10.20 5.70 -9.15
N SER A 12 -10.29 7.01 -9.42
CA SER A 12 -9.47 8.06 -8.78
C SER A 12 -9.59 8.13 -7.25
N ARG A 13 -10.64 7.52 -6.68
CA ARG A 13 -10.86 7.44 -5.22
C ARG A 13 -10.07 6.32 -4.54
N ILE A 14 -9.56 5.36 -5.32
CA ILE A 14 -8.83 4.20 -4.82
C ILE A 14 -7.34 4.42 -5.12
N CYS A 15 -6.52 4.48 -4.08
CA CYS A 15 -5.07 4.71 -4.22
C CYS A 15 -4.30 3.40 -4.39
N ALA A 16 -4.59 2.42 -3.55
CA ALA A 16 -4.12 1.05 -3.67
C ALA A 16 -5.11 0.09 -2.98
N LEU A 17 -4.95 -1.21 -3.21
CA LEU A 17 -5.69 -2.28 -2.54
C LEU A 17 -4.78 -3.49 -2.34
N THR A 18 -4.88 -4.15 -1.19
CA THR A 18 -4.17 -5.41 -0.92
C THR A 18 -5.06 -6.63 -1.09
N HIS A 19 -4.51 -7.68 -1.68
CA HIS A 19 -5.06 -9.02 -1.70
C HIS A 19 -4.04 -10.01 -1.12
N ALA A 20 -4.47 -10.84 -0.16
CA ALA A 20 -3.68 -11.96 0.32
C ALA A 20 -3.90 -13.16 -0.62
N ASN A 21 -2.81 -13.71 -1.16
CA ASN A 21 -2.86 -14.85 -2.07
C ASN A 21 -2.82 -16.18 -1.29
N ASP A 22 -3.31 -17.26 -1.90
CA ASP A 22 -3.36 -18.60 -1.28
C ASP A 22 -1.96 -19.19 -0.97
N ASP A 23 -0.92 -18.74 -1.66
CA ASP A 23 0.48 -19.16 -1.44
C ASP A 23 1.19 -18.40 -0.32
N GLY A 24 0.49 -17.49 0.37
CA GLY A 24 1.05 -16.67 1.45
C GLY A 24 1.84 -15.45 0.99
N SER A 25 1.83 -15.15 -0.32
CA SER A 25 2.27 -13.87 -0.85
C SER A 25 1.11 -12.85 -0.82
N TYR A 26 1.44 -11.56 -1.00
CA TYR A 26 0.46 -10.49 -1.07
C TYR A 26 0.58 -9.75 -2.40
N THR A 27 -0.55 -9.36 -2.95
CA THR A 27 -0.65 -8.54 -4.14
C THR A 27 -1.17 -7.16 -3.77
N ILE A 28 -0.40 -6.11 -4.02
CA ILE A 28 -0.83 -4.71 -3.87
C ILE A 28 -1.10 -4.15 -5.26
N LEU A 29 -2.36 -3.84 -5.54
CA LEU A 29 -2.77 -3.13 -6.74
C LEU A 29 -2.62 -1.63 -6.50
N VAL A 30 -1.75 -0.96 -7.26
CA VAL A 30 -1.44 0.45 -7.13
C VAL A 30 -2.10 1.23 -8.26
N ASN A 31 -2.80 2.32 -7.94
CA ASN A 31 -3.43 3.16 -8.96
C ASN A 31 -2.36 3.90 -9.79
N GLN A 32 -2.31 3.64 -11.09
CA GLN A 32 -1.36 4.31 -11.98
C GLN A 32 -1.76 5.74 -12.35
N ASN A 33 -3.02 6.15 -12.08
CA ASN A 33 -3.54 7.48 -12.40
C ASN A 33 -3.20 8.56 -11.36
N ILE A 34 -2.54 8.20 -10.25
CA ILE A 34 -2.12 9.14 -9.20
C ILE A 34 -0.61 9.39 -9.27
N CYS A 35 -0.15 10.52 -8.73
CA CYS A 35 1.27 10.87 -8.78
C CYS A 35 2.14 9.89 -7.96
N HIS A 36 3.40 9.74 -8.35
CA HIS A 36 4.34 8.80 -7.75
C HIS A 36 4.43 8.90 -6.21
N LYS A 37 4.42 10.12 -5.66
CA LYS A 37 4.43 10.33 -4.20
C LYS A 37 3.20 9.70 -3.52
N ARG A 38 2.02 9.78 -4.14
CA ARG A 38 0.79 9.18 -3.61
C ARG A 38 0.79 7.66 -3.81
N GLN A 39 1.37 7.15 -4.90
CA GLN A 39 1.58 5.71 -5.08
C GLN A 39 2.45 5.12 -3.98
N LEU A 40 3.59 5.75 -3.69
CA LEU A 40 4.50 5.31 -2.63
C LEU A 40 3.79 5.28 -1.26
N LYS A 41 3.05 6.34 -0.93
CA LYS A 41 2.26 6.39 0.31
C LYS A 41 1.20 5.29 0.39
N ALA A 42 0.52 5.02 -0.73
CA ALA A 42 -0.48 3.97 -0.79
C ALA A 42 0.16 2.59 -0.56
N VAL A 43 1.32 2.31 -1.17
CA VAL A 43 2.05 1.06 -0.93
C VAL A 43 2.48 0.93 0.54
N LEU A 44 3.02 1.99 1.16
CA LEU A 44 3.41 1.95 2.58
C LEU A 44 2.22 1.70 3.50
N HIS A 45 1.06 2.31 3.20
CA HIS A 45 -0.18 2.07 3.95
C HIS A 45 -0.59 0.60 3.89
N GLU A 46 -0.65 0.04 2.68
CA GLU A 46 -0.95 -1.38 2.47
C GLU A 46 0.05 -2.32 3.17
N LEU A 47 1.35 -2.00 3.14
CA LEU A 47 2.38 -2.78 3.84
C LEU A 47 2.17 -2.78 5.37
N SER A 48 1.74 -1.65 5.95
CA SER A 48 1.45 -1.58 7.39
C SER A 48 0.27 -2.44 7.81
N HIS A 49 -0.74 -2.57 6.95
CA HIS A 49 -1.87 -3.48 7.16
C HIS A 49 -1.42 -4.94 7.10
N ILE A 50 -0.54 -5.28 6.15
CA ILE A 50 0.04 -6.62 6.03
C ILE A 50 0.87 -6.97 7.27
N GLU A 51 1.71 -6.06 7.75
CA GLU A 51 2.54 -6.28 8.94
C GLU A 51 1.69 -6.46 10.21
N ARG A 52 0.66 -5.63 10.38
CA ARG A 52 -0.23 -5.67 11.56
C ARG A 52 -1.33 -6.73 11.46
N ASN A 53 -1.43 -7.39 10.30
CA ASN A 53 -2.48 -8.34 9.95
C ASN A 53 -3.89 -7.75 10.17
N ASP A 54 -4.03 -6.44 9.96
CA ASP A 54 -5.27 -5.68 10.12
C ASP A 54 -5.71 -5.22 8.74
N PHE A 55 -6.73 -5.88 8.19
CA PHE A 55 -7.33 -5.54 6.90
C PHE A 55 -8.67 -4.81 7.07
N THR A 56 -8.97 -4.34 8.29
CA THR A 56 -10.32 -3.91 8.69
C THR A 56 -10.50 -2.39 8.76
N SER A 57 -9.44 -1.62 8.59
CA SER A 57 -9.53 -0.16 8.65
C SER A 57 -9.56 0.44 7.25
N GLU A 58 -10.76 0.83 6.80
CA GLU A 58 -10.95 1.88 5.80
C GLU A 58 -10.45 3.22 6.37
N GLU A 59 -9.17 3.33 6.69
CA GLU A 59 -8.56 4.60 7.01
C GLU A 59 -8.45 5.39 5.72
N GLN A 60 -9.47 6.22 5.50
CA GLN A 60 -9.60 7.12 4.38
C GLN A 60 -8.25 7.82 4.13
N ALA A 61 -7.68 7.60 2.94
CA ALA A 61 -6.42 8.22 2.51
C ALA A 61 -6.39 9.76 2.69
N ASP A 62 -7.56 10.39 2.80
CA ASP A 62 -7.79 11.80 3.15
C ASP A 62 -7.25 12.21 4.55
N LEU A 63 -7.30 11.31 5.55
CA LEU A 63 -6.79 11.61 6.90
C LEU A 63 -5.26 11.57 6.92
N LEU A 64 -4.66 10.63 6.17
CA LEU A 64 -3.21 10.48 6.03
C LEU A 64 -2.57 11.69 5.31
N GLU A 65 -3.26 12.27 4.33
CA GLU A 65 -2.79 13.49 3.65
C GLU A 65 -2.73 14.69 4.62
N LYS A 66 -3.66 14.77 5.58
CA LYS A 66 -3.65 15.78 6.67
C LYS A 66 -2.61 15.48 7.75
N MET A 67 -2.35 14.21 8.08
CA MET A 67 -1.35 13.82 9.09
C MET A 67 0.09 13.92 8.58
N LEU A 68 0.33 13.70 7.28
CA LEU A 68 1.66 13.85 6.68
C LEU A 68 2.13 15.29 6.54
N HIS A 69 1.24 16.27 6.74
CA HIS A 69 1.63 17.65 6.97
C HIS A 69 2.09 17.92 8.41
N ALA A 70 1.89 16.97 9.34
CA ALA A 70 1.94 17.19 10.78
C ALA A 70 2.82 16.22 11.59
N HIS A 71 3.72 15.44 10.96
CA HIS A 71 4.71 14.51 11.60
C HIS A 71 4.23 13.05 11.67
N ASP A 72 4.92 12.15 10.94
CA ASP A 72 5.54 10.90 11.43
C ASP A 72 5.95 10.00 10.23
N GLU A 73 7.20 9.58 10.23
CA GLU A 73 7.70 8.50 9.38
C GLU A 73 7.14 7.19 9.93
N MET A 74 6.31 6.47 9.17
CA MET A 74 5.95 5.11 9.55
C MET A 74 7.23 4.25 9.54
N ASP A 75 7.71 3.87 10.72
CA ASP A 75 8.83 2.94 10.91
C ASP A 75 8.36 1.53 10.54
N ILE A 76 8.26 1.26 9.24
CA ILE A 76 8.00 -0.08 8.71
C ILE A 76 9.36 -0.70 8.42
N ASP A 77 9.67 -1.83 9.07
CA ASP A 77 10.85 -2.60 8.70
C ASP A 77 10.64 -3.22 7.31
N LEU A 78 11.30 -2.63 6.31
CA LEU A 78 11.18 -3.11 4.92
C LEU A 78 12.04 -4.35 4.66
N SER A 79 12.95 -4.72 5.57
CA SER A 79 13.90 -5.82 5.38
C SER A 79 13.21 -7.18 5.31
N GLN A 80 12.03 -7.31 5.91
CA GLN A 80 11.22 -8.53 5.87
C GLN A 80 10.45 -8.75 4.56
N PHE A 81 10.37 -7.74 3.68
CA PHE A 81 9.61 -7.80 2.43
C PHE A 81 10.51 -8.03 1.23
N GLN A 82 10.12 -8.97 0.37
CA GLN A 82 10.70 -9.17 -0.95
C GLN A 82 9.71 -8.68 -2.01
N PHE A 83 10.10 -7.63 -2.74
CA PHE A 83 9.23 -6.98 -3.71
C PHE A 83 9.41 -7.54 -5.13
N PHE A 84 8.29 -7.75 -5.81
CA PHE A 84 8.21 -8.13 -7.22
C PHE A 84 7.28 -7.15 -7.93
N ILE A 85 7.56 -6.86 -9.19
CA ILE A 85 6.68 -6.05 -10.04
C ILE A 85 6.17 -6.96 -11.15
N ALA A 86 4.85 -7.08 -11.27
CA ALA A 86 4.23 -7.75 -12.40
C ALA A 86 3.80 -6.70 -13.44
N ILE A 87 4.05 -7.01 -14.71
CA ILE A 87 3.81 -6.17 -15.89
C ILE A 87 2.65 -6.73 -16.70
#